data_AF-A0A9E1XE32-F1
#
_entry.id   AF-A0A9E1XE32-F1
#
_cell.length_a   1.000
_cell.length_b   1.000
_cell.length_c   1.000
_cell.angle_alpha   90.00
_cell.angle_beta   90.00
_cell.angle_gamma   90.00
#
_symmetry.space_group_name_H-M   'P 1'
#
loop_
_entity.id
_entity.type
_entity.pdbx_description
1 polymer ?
#
loop_
_entity_poly.entity_id
_entity_poly.type
_entity_poly.pdbx_seq_one_letter_code
_entity_poly.pdbx_strand_id
1 'polypeptide(L)'
;MSKILHKDLSYFITGLCFKTQNALGRFCREIQYANKFEELLKESKINYKREYQLAVGPDGNRVDFLIEDKIIIDFKAKKFITKEDYNQMQRYLQSANLELGMIINFRNTYLKPKRILNSKYSELNNGDPNDPNLHPNNPNIGGDSNVSNSGNSDVIRVIRIADNSDRSGFTLIETILYITIISAVMGAFVSFSLSVANSSNKTYAVQEVQANSRVSLEIITQKIQSATGVNIASSTFGSDPGVLSLSFASSTLNPTIIQLSDDDGILQITEGGADPINITSSEVQITNLQFTNLTGTGNRENIKIDTTIEFFNAESVEFQHSQSLQTTVSLRQ
;
A
#
# COMPACT_ATOMS: atom_id res chain seq x y z
N MET A 1 -21.54 -14.86 10.79
CA MET A 1 -20.15 -14.68 11.26
C MET A 1 -19.22 -15.27 10.20
N SER A 2 -18.26 -14.50 9.68
CA SER A 2 -17.30 -15.00 8.69
C SER A 2 -16.39 -16.06 9.31
N LYS A 3 -16.33 -17.25 8.68
CA LYS A 3 -15.46 -18.35 9.09
C LYS A 3 -14.01 -17.95 8.83
N ILE A 4 -13.21 -17.76 9.89
CA ILE A 4 -11.78 -17.47 9.75
C ILE A 4 -11.04 -18.78 9.47
N LEU A 5 -10.39 -18.86 8.32
CA LEU A 5 -9.63 -20.04 7.91
C LEU A 5 -8.38 -20.25 8.78
N HIS A 6 -8.08 -21.50 9.17
CA HIS A 6 -6.94 -21.86 10.02
C HIS A 6 -6.76 -20.92 11.23
N LYS A 7 -7.87 -20.57 11.89
CA LYS A 7 -7.94 -19.56 12.94
C LYS A 7 -6.83 -19.73 14.00
N ASP A 8 -6.71 -20.91 14.59
CA ASP A 8 -5.79 -21.15 15.69
C ASP A 8 -4.32 -21.08 15.25
N LEU A 9 -3.97 -21.74 14.14
CA LEU A 9 -2.62 -21.72 13.59
C LEU A 9 -2.18 -20.31 13.16
N SER A 10 -3.08 -19.57 12.52
CA SER A 10 -2.79 -18.22 12.05
C SER A 10 -2.65 -17.18 13.18
N TYR A 11 -3.42 -17.30 14.27
CA TYR A 11 -3.23 -16.49 15.46
C TYR A 11 -1.94 -16.85 16.19
N PHE A 12 -1.61 -18.13 16.24
CA PHE A 12 -0.36 -18.60 16.81
C PHE A 12 0.85 -18.03 16.07
N ILE A 13 0.89 -18.16 14.73
CA ILE A 13 1.90 -17.57 13.85
C ILE A 13 2.01 -16.06 14.09
N THR A 14 0.88 -15.36 14.16
CA THR A 14 0.85 -13.92 14.41
C THR A 14 1.49 -13.57 15.76
N GLY A 15 1.21 -14.35 16.81
CA GLY A 15 1.84 -14.19 18.12
C GLY A 15 3.35 -14.35 18.07
N LEU A 16 3.86 -15.31 17.30
CA LEU A 16 5.30 -15.47 17.07
C LEU A 16 5.90 -14.27 16.32
N CYS A 17 5.22 -13.71 15.32
CA CYS A 17 5.68 -12.49 14.65
C CYS A 17 5.80 -11.31 15.61
N PHE A 18 4.84 -11.13 16.53
CA PHE A 18 4.94 -10.09 17.56
C PHE A 18 6.15 -10.28 18.48
N LYS A 19 6.41 -11.52 18.93
CA LYS A 19 7.62 -11.84 19.69
C LYS A 19 8.91 -11.52 18.92
N THR A 20 8.94 -11.82 17.62
CA THR A 20 10.06 -11.47 16.73
C THR A 20 10.29 -9.96 16.66
N GLN A 21 9.22 -9.16 16.46
CA GLN A 21 9.35 -7.70 16.41
C GLN A 21 9.80 -7.11 17.75
N ASN A 22 9.31 -7.63 18.87
CA ASN A 22 9.70 -7.18 20.20
C ASN A 22 11.18 -7.46 20.50
N ALA A 23 11.72 -8.57 19.98
CA ALA A 23 13.13 -8.93 20.18
C ALA A 23 14.10 -8.12 19.29
N LEU A 24 13.74 -7.83 18.04
CA LEU A 24 14.65 -7.22 17.06
C LEU A 24 14.38 -5.74 16.76
N GLY A 25 13.21 -5.22 17.10
CA GLY A 25 12.78 -3.88 16.68
C GLY A 25 12.37 -3.82 15.20
N ARG A 26 12.37 -2.61 14.60
CA ARG A 26 11.72 -2.31 13.31
C ARG A 26 12.68 -2.04 12.13
N PHE A 27 13.98 -2.05 12.37
CA PHE A 27 14.99 -1.59 11.42
C PHE A 27 15.96 -2.70 10.98
N CYS A 28 15.59 -3.96 11.20
CA CYS A 28 16.38 -5.10 10.75
C CYS A 28 16.04 -5.50 9.31
N ARG A 29 16.92 -6.29 8.70
CA ARG A 29 16.70 -6.90 7.38
C ARG A 29 15.74 -8.09 7.49
N GLU A 30 15.06 -8.42 6.39
CA GLU A 30 14.13 -9.56 6.31
C GLU A 30 14.77 -10.88 6.79
N ILE A 31 16.03 -11.14 6.40
CA ILE A 31 16.76 -12.33 6.85
C ILE A 31 16.95 -12.41 8.37
N GLN A 32 17.08 -11.28 9.07
CA GLN A 32 17.23 -11.26 10.52
C GLN A 32 15.90 -11.60 11.19
N TYR A 33 14.78 -11.08 10.67
CA TYR A 33 13.44 -11.47 11.12
C TYR A 33 13.15 -12.94 10.84
N ALA A 34 13.52 -13.45 9.67
CA ALA A 34 13.40 -14.87 9.33
C ALA A 34 14.18 -15.76 10.31
N ASN A 35 15.44 -15.42 10.60
CA ASN A 35 16.27 -16.17 11.55
C ASN A 35 15.64 -16.20 12.95
N LYS A 36 15.18 -15.05 13.47
CA LYS A 36 14.58 -15.01 14.82
C LYS A 36 13.22 -15.72 14.87
N PHE A 37 12.43 -15.60 13.82
CA PHE A 37 11.16 -16.31 13.72
C PHE A 37 11.36 -17.83 13.65
N GLU A 38 12.38 -18.30 12.94
CA GLU A 38 12.74 -19.72 12.88
C GLU A 38 13.12 -20.28 14.27
N GLU A 39 13.89 -19.54 15.05
CA GLU A 39 14.22 -19.90 16.44
C GLU A 39 12.93 -20.12 17.26
N LEU A 40 11.98 -19.19 17.17
CA LEU A 40 10.70 -19.29 17.87
C LEU A 40 9.82 -20.44 17.37
N LEU A 41 9.88 -20.77 16.07
CA LEU A 41 9.19 -21.94 15.51
C LEU A 41 9.75 -23.25 16.06
N LYS A 42 11.07 -23.37 16.17
CA LYS A 42 11.76 -24.54 16.76
C LYS A 42 11.39 -24.72 18.24
N GLU A 43 11.40 -23.63 19.01
CA GLU A 43 10.96 -23.63 20.42
C GLU A 43 9.50 -24.06 20.56
N SER A 44 8.67 -23.65 19.60
CA SER A 44 7.24 -23.96 19.57
C SER A 44 6.92 -25.35 19.02
N LYS A 45 7.91 -26.11 18.56
CA LYS A 45 7.77 -27.46 17.96
C LYS A 45 6.75 -27.52 16.82
N ILE A 46 6.70 -26.48 15.99
CA ILE A 46 5.84 -26.43 14.79
C ILE A 46 6.61 -26.96 13.58
N ASN A 47 5.93 -27.72 12.72
CA ASN A 47 6.51 -28.14 11.45
C ASN A 47 6.53 -26.98 10.46
N TYR A 48 7.70 -26.72 9.89
CA TYR A 48 7.85 -25.70 8.85
C TYR A 48 8.91 -26.11 7.82
N LYS A 49 8.81 -25.52 6.62
CA LYS A 49 9.85 -25.52 5.60
C LYS A 49 10.29 -24.09 5.37
N ARG A 50 11.58 -23.81 5.55
CA ARG A 50 12.19 -22.50 5.31
C ARG A 50 12.60 -22.39 3.84
N GLU A 51 12.49 -21.17 3.28
CA GLU A 51 12.83 -20.88 1.87
C GLU A 51 12.17 -21.87 0.90
N TYR A 52 10.88 -22.12 1.12
CA TYR A 52 10.15 -23.15 0.40
C TYR A 52 10.03 -22.80 -1.10
N GLN A 53 10.52 -23.72 -1.93
CA GLN A 53 10.52 -23.59 -3.38
C GLN A 53 9.15 -23.99 -3.95
N LEU A 54 8.50 -23.07 -4.67
CA LEU A 54 7.24 -23.38 -5.35
C LEU A 54 7.49 -24.20 -6.61
N ALA A 55 6.64 -25.19 -6.87
CA ALA A 55 6.82 -26.19 -7.92
C ALA A 55 6.59 -25.64 -9.35
N VAL A 56 5.88 -24.52 -9.51
CA VAL A 56 5.49 -23.98 -10.83
C VAL A 56 5.86 -22.50 -10.96
N GLY A 57 6.83 -22.21 -11.82
CA GLY A 57 7.25 -20.86 -12.24
C GLY A 57 8.54 -20.87 -13.07
N PRO A 58 8.71 -19.95 -14.04
CA PRO A 58 9.86 -19.94 -14.96
C PRO A 58 11.21 -19.62 -14.28
N ASP A 59 11.18 -18.99 -13.11
CA ASP A 59 12.32 -18.84 -12.21
C ASP A 59 11.84 -19.14 -10.80
N GLY A 60 12.55 -20.00 -10.09
CA GLY A 60 12.11 -20.57 -8.82
C GLY A 60 11.74 -19.52 -7.77
N ASN A 61 10.47 -19.15 -7.69
CA ASN A 61 9.95 -18.29 -6.63
C ASN A 61 10.00 -19.02 -5.28
N ARG A 62 10.67 -18.41 -4.30
CA ARG A 62 10.81 -18.92 -2.92
C ARG A 62 10.01 -18.07 -1.97
N VAL A 63 9.33 -18.72 -1.03
CA VAL A 63 8.67 -18.06 0.11
C VAL A 63 9.46 -18.30 1.38
N ASP A 64 9.45 -17.38 2.33
CA ASP A 64 10.27 -17.49 3.54
C ASP A 64 9.92 -18.73 4.36
N PHE A 65 8.62 -19.01 4.52
CA PHE A 65 8.15 -20.17 5.28
C PHE A 65 6.89 -20.79 4.67
N LEU A 66 6.83 -22.13 4.72
CA LEU A 66 5.60 -22.92 4.66
C LEU A 66 5.39 -23.57 6.02
N ILE A 67 4.29 -23.27 6.70
CA ILE A 67 3.95 -23.77 8.04
C ILE A 67 2.87 -24.84 7.95
N GLU A 68 3.13 -26.01 8.55
CA GLU A 68 2.21 -27.16 8.64
C GLU A 68 1.58 -27.56 7.28
N ASP A 69 2.33 -27.37 6.19
CA ASP A 69 1.88 -27.56 4.80
C ASP A 69 0.54 -26.85 4.46
N LYS A 70 0.21 -25.78 5.19
CA LYS A 70 -1.09 -25.07 5.12
C LYS A 70 -0.96 -23.58 4.84
N ILE A 71 0.02 -22.92 5.46
CA ILE A 71 0.15 -21.45 5.41
C ILE A 71 1.52 -21.07 4.90
N ILE A 72 1.58 -20.29 3.81
CA ILE A 72 2.81 -19.64 3.38
C ILE A 72 2.94 -18.25 3.99
N ILE A 73 4.18 -17.87 4.31
CA ILE A 73 4.50 -16.60 4.93
C ILE A 73 5.60 -15.91 4.11
N ASP A 74 5.40 -14.62 3.88
CA ASP A 74 6.35 -13.73 3.21
C ASP A 74 6.63 -12.51 4.12
N PHE A 75 7.89 -12.33 4.47
CA PHE A 75 8.37 -11.27 5.35
C PHE A 75 8.81 -10.07 4.53
N LYS A 76 8.49 -8.89 5.06
CA LYS A 76 8.85 -7.61 4.46
C LYS A 76 9.42 -6.66 5.50
N ALA A 77 10.40 -5.85 5.09
CA ALA A 77 11.00 -4.78 5.91
C ALA A 77 10.96 -3.41 5.21
N LYS A 78 9.79 -3.02 4.68
CA LYS A 78 9.62 -1.81 3.84
C LYS A 78 8.53 -0.87 4.34
N LYS A 79 8.51 0.39 3.87
CA LYS A 79 7.63 1.44 4.43
C LYS A 79 6.14 1.08 4.33
N PHE A 80 5.73 0.40 3.27
CA PHE A 80 4.36 -0.05 3.05
C PHE A 80 4.32 -1.31 2.17
N ILE A 81 3.31 -2.15 2.39
CA ILE A 81 3.00 -3.29 1.51
C ILE A 81 2.22 -2.78 0.30
N THR A 82 2.70 -3.11 -0.91
CA THR A 82 2.14 -2.65 -2.19
C THR A 82 1.18 -3.66 -2.80
N LYS A 83 0.58 -3.32 -3.94
CA LYS A 83 -0.32 -4.22 -4.69
C LYS A 83 0.45 -5.38 -5.32
N GLU A 84 1.71 -5.16 -5.68
CA GLU A 84 2.61 -6.16 -6.26
C GLU A 84 2.86 -7.29 -5.26
N ASP A 85 3.07 -6.98 -3.96
CA ASP A 85 3.24 -8.01 -2.92
C ASP A 85 1.97 -8.87 -2.78
N TYR A 86 0.80 -8.24 -2.84
CA TYR A 86 -0.47 -8.95 -2.77
C TYR A 86 -0.63 -9.89 -3.97
N ASN A 87 -0.34 -9.40 -5.18
CA ASN A 87 -0.41 -10.17 -6.41
C ASN A 87 0.62 -11.31 -6.43
N GLN A 88 1.81 -11.07 -5.88
CA GLN A 88 2.85 -12.08 -5.70
C GLN A 88 2.37 -13.20 -4.78
N MET A 89 1.82 -12.87 -3.60
CA MET A 89 1.25 -13.86 -2.69
C MET A 89 0.08 -14.63 -3.33
N GLN A 90 -0.80 -13.97 -4.09
CA GLN A 90 -1.87 -14.65 -4.84
C GLN A 90 -1.32 -15.69 -5.83
N ARG A 91 -0.25 -15.36 -6.55
CA ARG A 91 0.43 -16.31 -7.46
C ARG A 91 1.04 -17.49 -6.69
N TYR A 92 1.63 -17.22 -5.52
CA TYR A 92 2.22 -18.26 -4.68
C TYR A 92 1.17 -19.24 -4.16
N LEU A 93 0.03 -18.73 -3.69
CA LEU A 93 -1.06 -19.57 -3.23
C LEU A 93 -1.67 -20.42 -4.35
N GLN A 94 -1.81 -19.86 -5.55
CA GLN A 94 -2.30 -20.60 -6.71
C GLN A 94 -1.30 -21.69 -7.15
N SER A 95 0.00 -21.39 -7.18
CA SER A 95 1.05 -22.34 -7.55
C SER A 95 1.21 -23.47 -6.52
N ALA A 96 1.05 -23.16 -5.23
CA ALA A 96 1.13 -24.14 -4.14
C ALA A 96 -0.19 -24.90 -3.89
N ASN A 97 -1.29 -24.52 -4.54
CA ASN A 97 -2.66 -24.92 -4.19
C ASN A 97 -2.93 -24.82 -2.67
N LEU A 98 -2.64 -23.66 -2.08
CA LEU A 98 -2.90 -23.38 -0.66
C LEU A 98 -3.99 -22.32 -0.51
N GLU A 99 -4.72 -22.40 0.60
CA GLU A 99 -5.91 -21.57 0.82
C GLU A 99 -5.56 -20.21 1.47
N LEU A 100 -4.48 -20.14 2.26
CA LEU A 100 -4.11 -18.97 3.06
C LEU A 100 -2.62 -18.63 2.98
N GLY A 101 -2.33 -17.36 2.73
CA GLY A 101 -0.99 -16.77 2.81
C GLY A 101 -0.97 -15.56 3.74
N MET A 102 0.20 -15.26 4.30
CA MET A 102 0.40 -14.13 5.21
C MET A 102 1.59 -13.28 4.79
N ILE A 103 1.35 -11.97 4.63
CA ILE A 103 2.42 -10.98 4.43
C ILE A 103 2.63 -10.23 5.74
N ILE A 104 3.87 -10.25 6.23
CA ILE A 104 4.24 -9.65 7.52
C ILE A 104 5.27 -8.54 7.29
N ASN A 105 4.86 -7.28 7.52
CA ASN A 105 5.76 -6.13 7.41
C ASN A 105 6.28 -5.69 8.78
N PHE A 106 7.54 -5.97 9.06
CA PHE A 106 8.17 -5.68 10.36
C PHE A 106 8.59 -4.20 10.53
N ARG A 107 8.60 -3.40 9.46
CA ARG A 107 8.96 -1.97 9.53
C ARG A 107 7.85 -1.10 10.12
N ASN A 108 6.60 -1.60 10.17
CA ASN A 108 5.48 -0.86 10.76
C ASN A 108 5.64 -0.72 12.29
N THR A 109 5.21 0.40 12.85
CA THR A 109 5.16 0.62 14.31
C THR A 109 4.42 -0.49 15.04
N TYR A 110 3.28 -0.89 14.48
CA TYR A 110 2.52 -2.04 14.94
C TYR A 110 2.45 -3.05 13.81
N LEU A 111 2.80 -4.29 14.10
CA LEU A 111 2.62 -5.40 13.16
C LEU A 111 1.17 -5.49 12.72
N LYS A 112 0.97 -5.47 11.40
CA LYS A 112 -0.34 -5.64 10.75
C LYS A 112 -0.25 -6.80 9.76
N PRO A 113 -0.32 -8.06 10.23
CA PRO A 113 -0.33 -9.22 9.35
C PRO A 113 -1.44 -9.10 8.30
N LYS A 114 -1.08 -9.14 7.02
CA LYS A 114 -2.06 -9.17 5.93
C LYS A 114 -2.31 -10.62 5.54
N ARG A 115 -3.55 -11.06 5.70
CA ARG A 115 -4.00 -12.39 5.29
C ARG A 115 -4.55 -12.32 3.88
N ILE A 116 -4.12 -13.26 3.05
CA ILE A 116 -4.48 -13.33 1.65
C ILE A 116 -5.11 -14.70 1.41
N LEU A 117 -6.33 -14.70 0.88
CA LEU A 117 -7.10 -15.91 0.61
C LEU A 117 -7.03 -16.25 -0.87
N ASN A 118 -6.87 -17.52 -1.18
CA ASN A 118 -6.90 -18.02 -2.55
C ASN A 118 -8.33 -18.41 -2.94
N SER A 119 -8.98 -17.59 -3.76
CA SER A 119 -10.33 -17.90 -4.26
C SER A 119 -10.37 -19.06 -5.25
N LYS A 120 -9.21 -19.48 -5.79
CA LYS A 120 -9.07 -20.60 -6.72
C LYS A 120 -8.55 -21.86 -6.04
N TYR A 121 -8.54 -21.90 -4.71
CA TYR A 121 -8.21 -23.10 -3.98
C TYR A 121 -9.18 -24.21 -4.36
N SER A 122 -8.63 -25.34 -4.80
CA SER A 122 -9.40 -26.55 -5.06
C SER A 122 -9.00 -27.57 -4.00
N GLU A 123 -9.96 -27.95 -3.17
CA GLU A 123 -9.86 -29.21 -2.43
C GLU A 123 -9.81 -30.29 -3.50
N LEU A 124 -8.61 -30.83 -3.77
CA LEU A 124 -8.54 -32.11 -4.47
C LEU A 124 -9.29 -33.09 -3.57
N ASN A 125 -10.51 -33.43 -4.00
CA ASN A 125 -11.41 -34.35 -3.33
C ASN A 125 -10.64 -35.56 -2.80
N ASN A 126 -10.79 -35.87 -1.51
CA ASN A 126 -10.79 -37.26 -1.08
C ASN A 126 -11.79 -37.99 -1.99
N GLY A 127 -11.28 -38.77 -2.94
CA GLY A 127 -12.02 -39.23 -4.11
C GLY A 127 -13.26 -40.07 -3.77
N ASP A 128 -14.38 -39.68 -4.37
CA ASP A 128 -15.48 -40.58 -4.71
C ASP A 128 -15.00 -41.51 -5.84
N PRO A 129 -15.05 -42.85 -5.70
CA PRO A 129 -14.47 -43.79 -6.68
C PRO A 129 -15.20 -43.88 -8.04
N ASN A 130 -16.26 -43.12 -8.30
CA ASN A 130 -17.17 -43.39 -9.44
C ASN A 130 -17.45 -42.19 -10.37
N ASP A 131 -16.47 -41.35 -10.68
CA ASP A 131 -16.59 -40.39 -11.81
C ASP A 131 -16.03 -40.98 -13.11
N PRO A 132 -16.86 -41.22 -14.16
CA PRO A 132 -16.45 -41.87 -15.40
C PRO A 132 -15.74 -40.95 -16.41
N ASN A 133 -15.43 -39.69 -16.07
CA ASN A 133 -14.69 -38.76 -16.95
C ASN A 133 -13.24 -38.49 -16.52
N LEU A 134 -12.56 -39.50 -15.97
CA LEU A 134 -11.11 -39.53 -15.88
C LEU A 134 -10.55 -40.24 -17.12
N HIS A 135 -9.89 -39.47 -18.00
CA HIS A 135 -8.96 -40.07 -18.95
C HIS A 135 -7.93 -40.93 -18.18
N PRO A 136 -7.82 -42.24 -18.48
CA PRO A 136 -6.86 -43.09 -17.82
C PRO A 136 -5.53 -43.10 -18.58
N ASN A 137 -4.48 -43.47 -17.82
CA ASN A 137 -3.17 -43.99 -18.22
C ASN A 137 -1.98 -43.02 -18.08
N ASN A 138 -0.86 -43.36 -17.43
CA ASN A 138 -0.44 -44.51 -16.61
C ASN A 138 1.00 -44.19 -16.17
N PRO A 139 1.46 -44.59 -14.97
CA PRO A 139 2.83 -45.07 -14.82
C PRO A 139 2.81 -46.50 -14.28
N ASN A 140 3.12 -47.48 -15.14
CA ASN A 140 3.69 -48.74 -14.69
C ASN A 140 4.10 -49.63 -15.86
N ILE A 141 5.39 -49.97 -15.93
CA ILE A 141 5.97 -51.31 -16.17
C ILE A 141 7.41 -51.18 -15.62
N GLY A 142 7.98 -52.01 -14.76
CA GLY A 142 7.66 -53.34 -14.24
C GLY A 142 9.00 -53.87 -13.68
N GLY A 143 8.95 -54.58 -12.56
CA GLY A 143 10.12 -55.31 -12.07
C GLY A 143 10.32 -56.59 -12.86
N ASP A 144 11.58 -57.01 -12.99
CA ASP A 144 11.94 -58.40 -13.20
C ASP A 144 12.95 -58.82 -12.13
N SER A 145 12.63 -59.94 -11.50
CA SER A 145 13.43 -60.65 -10.52
C SER A 145 14.51 -61.50 -11.16
N ASN A 146 15.62 -61.67 -10.42
CA ASN A 146 16.41 -62.90 -10.21
C ASN A 146 17.89 -62.91 -10.64
N VAL A 147 18.70 -63.33 -9.65
CA VAL A 147 19.93 -64.13 -9.75
C VAL A 147 21.20 -63.38 -10.14
N SER A 148 22.03 -63.06 -9.15
CA SER A 148 23.22 -63.88 -8.80
C SER A 148 24.15 -63.13 -7.84
N ASN A 149 24.57 -63.89 -6.83
CA ASN A 149 25.65 -63.61 -5.92
C ASN A 149 26.98 -63.86 -6.66
N SER A 150 27.87 -62.88 -6.74
CA SER A 150 29.31 -63.11 -6.96
C SER A 150 30.08 -61.82 -6.71
N GLY A 151 30.98 -61.86 -5.73
CA GLY A 151 32.06 -60.88 -5.63
C GLY A 151 33.02 -61.00 -6.81
N ASN A 152 33.56 -59.87 -7.24
CA ASN A 152 34.95 -59.64 -7.66
C ASN A 152 35.05 -58.16 -8.07
N SER A 153 35.85 -57.36 -7.36
CA SER A 153 37.21 -56.99 -7.74
C SER A 153 37.27 -56.02 -8.91
N ASP A 154 37.90 -54.86 -8.65
CA ASP A 154 38.37 -53.87 -9.63
C ASP A 154 37.22 -53.08 -10.29
N VAL A 155 37.21 -51.74 -10.31
CA VAL A 155 38.26 -50.87 -10.81
C VAL A 155 38.08 -49.47 -10.20
N ILE A 156 39.14 -48.92 -9.61
CA ILE A 156 39.26 -47.48 -9.37
C ILE A 156 39.29 -46.79 -10.75
N ARG A 157 38.19 -46.14 -11.15
CA ARG A 157 38.23 -45.12 -12.20
C ARG A 157 38.44 -43.76 -11.55
N VAL A 158 39.70 -43.36 -11.56
CA VAL A 158 40.16 -41.97 -11.41
C VAL A 158 39.34 -41.10 -12.36
N ILE A 159 38.43 -40.29 -11.82
CA ILE A 159 37.87 -39.14 -12.55
C ILE A 159 39.02 -38.14 -12.68
N ARG A 160 39.66 -38.11 -13.85
CA ARG A 160 40.46 -36.97 -14.28
C ARG A 160 39.49 -35.81 -14.44
N ILE A 161 39.53 -34.86 -13.51
CA ILE A 161 38.99 -33.52 -13.72
C ILE A 161 39.84 -32.92 -14.85
N ALA A 162 39.27 -32.77 -16.03
CA ALA A 162 39.83 -31.91 -17.06
C ALA A 162 39.72 -30.48 -16.53
N ASP A 163 40.84 -29.94 -16.06
CA ASP A 163 40.99 -28.51 -15.82
C ASP A 163 40.96 -27.82 -17.19
N ASN A 164 39.78 -27.36 -17.60
CA ASN A 164 39.63 -26.57 -18.81
C ASN A 164 39.90 -25.11 -18.44
N SER A 165 41.18 -24.76 -18.29
CA SER A 165 41.60 -23.37 -18.11
C SER A 165 41.81 -22.68 -19.46
N ASP A 166 40.77 -22.63 -20.30
CA ASP A 166 40.72 -21.67 -21.41
C ASP A 166 40.43 -20.28 -20.82
N ARG A 167 41.46 -19.66 -20.24
CA ARG A 167 41.41 -18.24 -19.87
C ARG A 167 41.58 -17.40 -21.12
N SER A 168 40.50 -17.18 -21.85
CA SER A 168 40.44 -16.16 -22.91
C SER A 168 40.65 -14.79 -22.28
N GLY A 169 41.80 -14.16 -22.54
CA GLY A 169 42.03 -12.77 -22.14
C GLY A 169 41.03 -11.84 -22.83
N PHE A 170 40.52 -10.84 -22.09
CA PHE A 170 39.61 -9.84 -22.63
C PHE A 170 40.30 -9.00 -23.71
N THR A 171 39.62 -8.78 -24.83
CA THR A 171 40.13 -7.90 -25.90
C THR A 171 39.90 -6.44 -25.52
N LEU A 172 40.80 -5.53 -25.93
CA LEU A 172 40.66 -4.10 -25.65
C LEU A 172 39.33 -3.53 -26.19
N ILE A 173 38.88 -4.04 -27.35
CA ILE A 173 37.63 -3.62 -27.99
C ILE A 173 36.40 -4.00 -27.15
N GLU A 174 36.41 -5.17 -26.51
CA GLU A 174 35.32 -5.63 -25.65
C GLU A 174 35.23 -4.78 -24.37
N THR A 175 36.37 -4.46 -23.75
CA THR A 175 36.44 -3.55 -22.60
C THR A 175 35.90 -2.16 -22.93
N ILE A 176 36.24 -1.62 -24.10
CA ILE A 176 35.74 -0.32 -24.56
C ILE A 176 34.22 -0.38 -24.75
N LEU A 177 33.71 -1.45 -25.40
CA LEU A 177 32.28 -1.62 -25.63
C LEU A 177 31.48 -1.72 -24.32
N TYR A 178 31.99 -2.43 -23.30
CA TYR A 178 31.34 -2.47 -21.99
C TYR A 178 31.34 -1.12 -21.30
N ILE A 179 32.45 -0.38 -21.31
CA ILE A 179 32.52 0.96 -20.71
C ILE A 179 31.52 1.90 -21.40
N THR A 180 31.39 1.83 -22.72
CA THR A 180 30.41 2.63 -23.48
C THR A 180 28.98 2.29 -23.07
N ILE A 181 28.61 1.02 -23.01
CA ILE A 181 27.24 0.62 -22.63
C ILE A 181 26.96 0.97 -21.17
N ILE A 182 27.89 0.70 -20.25
CA ILE A 182 27.73 0.97 -18.82
C ILE A 182 27.58 2.47 -18.58
N SER A 183 28.40 3.31 -19.22
CA SER A 183 28.31 4.77 -19.07
C SER A 183 26.98 5.33 -19.60
N ALA A 184 26.48 4.81 -20.74
CA ALA A 184 25.17 5.19 -21.25
C ALA A 184 24.04 4.82 -20.28
N VAL A 185 24.06 3.58 -19.76
CA VAL A 185 23.06 3.10 -18.79
C VAL A 185 23.13 3.88 -17.47
N MET A 186 24.34 4.13 -16.95
CA MET A 186 24.55 4.94 -15.75
C MET A 186 24.06 6.38 -15.93
N GLY A 187 24.34 7.00 -17.08
CA GLY A 187 23.86 8.34 -17.39
C GLY A 187 22.32 8.43 -17.39
N ALA A 188 21.65 7.46 -18.04
CA ALA A 188 20.20 7.37 -18.03
C ALA A 188 19.64 7.17 -16.60
N PHE A 189 20.28 6.33 -15.80
CA PHE A 189 19.87 6.06 -14.42
C PHE A 189 19.99 7.31 -13.52
N VAL A 190 21.09 8.06 -13.64
CA VAL A 190 21.29 9.31 -12.89
C VAL A 190 20.26 10.36 -13.31
N SER A 191 20.03 10.52 -14.61
CA SER A 191 19.02 11.45 -15.14
C SER A 191 17.61 11.11 -14.61
N PHE A 192 17.22 9.84 -14.64
CA PHE A 192 15.96 9.37 -14.09
C PHE A 192 15.86 9.63 -12.58
N SER A 193 16.93 9.36 -11.83
CA SER A 193 16.98 9.57 -10.38
C SER A 193 16.77 11.05 -10.01
N LEU A 194 17.41 11.98 -10.74
CA LEU A 194 17.22 13.41 -10.56
C LEU A 194 15.80 13.86 -10.93
N SER A 195 15.23 13.31 -12.00
CA SER A 195 13.85 13.59 -12.39
C SER A 195 12.84 13.20 -11.29
N VAL A 196 13.03 12.04 -10.65
CA VAL A 196 12.20 11.60 -9.52
C VAL A 196 12.39 12.49 -8.28
N ALA A 197 13.63 12.88 -7.98
CA ALA A 197 13.91 13.76 -6.84
C ALA A 197 13.22 15.12 -6.99
N ASN A 198 13.36 15.77 -8.15
CA ASN A 198 12.74 17.06 -8.43
C ASN A 198 11.20 17.00 -8.47
N SER A 199 10.63 15.82 -8.74
CA SER A 199 9.18 15.62 -8.70
C SER A 199 8.60 15.54 -7.29
N SER A 200 9.42 15.32 -6.25
CA SER A 200 8.93 15.05 -4.89
C SER A 200 8.34 16.30 -4.21
N ASN A 201 9.00 17.46 -4.32
CA ASN A 201 8.55 18.74 -3.75
C ASN A 201 7.21 19.17 -4.37
N LYS A 202 7.11 19.09 -5.69
CA LYS A 202 5.87 19.34 -6.42
C LYS A 202 4.76 18.39 -5.99
N THR A 203 5.07 17.12 -5.80
CA THR A 203 4.08 16.12 -5.33
C THR A 203 3.58 16.46 -3.93
N TYR A 204 4.44 16.96 -3.03
CA TYR A 204 4.05 17.39 -1.70
C TYR A 204 3.09 18.58 -1.73
N ALA A 205 3.44 19.67 -2.45
CA ALA A 205 2.58 20.85 -2.57
C ALA A 205 1.20 20.50 -3.15
N VAL A 206 1.16 19.65 -4.19
CA VAL A 206 -0.08 19.16 -4.79
C VAL A 206 -0.93 18.39 -3.77
N GLN A 207 -0.32 17.50 -2.99
CA GLN A 207 -1.04 16.71 -1.99
C GLN A 207 -1.61 17.59 -0.87
N GLU A 208 -0.84 18.55 -0.37
CA GLU A 208 -1.26 19.45 0.71
C GLU A 208 -2.44 20.32 0.29
N VAL A 209 -2.36 20.96 -0.89
CA VAL A 209 -3.45 21.78 -1.45
C VAL A 209 -4.69 20.92 -1.69
N GLN A 210 -4.56 19.73 -2.29
CA GLN A 210 -5.70 18.85 -2.54
C GLN A 210 -6.38 18.37 -1.24
N ALA A 211 -5.60 18.03 -0.23
CA ALA A 211 -6.12 17.58 1.06
C ALA A 211 -6.91 18.69 1.76
N ASN A 212 -6.32 19.88 1.87
CA ASN A 212 -6.98 21.06 2.47
C ASN A 212 -8.23 21.45 1.68
N SER A 213 -8.14 21.50 0.34
CA SER A 213 -9.26 21.80 -0.56
C SER A 213 -10.45 20.86 -0.38
N ARG A 214 -10.18 19.56 -0.26
CA ARG A 214 -11.26 18.57 -0.07
C ARG A 214 -11.90 18.69 1.30
N VAL A 215 -11.10 18.80 2.36
CA VAL A 215 -11.60 18.82 3.74
C VAL A 215 -12.35 20.11 4.03
N SER A 216 -11.81 21.27 3.62
CA SER A 216 -12.47 22.56 3.82
C SER A 216 -13.82 22.62 3.11
N LEU A 217 -13.88 22.21 1.84
CA LEU A 217 -15.12 22.23 1.07
C LEU A 217 -16.17 21.27 1.63
N GLU A 218 -15.76 20.09 2.11
CA GLU A 218 -16.66 19.15 2.78
C GLU A 218 -17.23 19.75 4.07
N ILE A 219 -16.39 20.37 4.91
CA ILE A 219 -16.85 21.00 6.15
C ILE A 219 -17.82 22.14 5.84
N ILE A 220 -17.47 23.05 4.92
CA ILE A 220 -18.36 24.16 4.52
C ILE A 220 -19.69 23.60 4.01
N THR A 221 -19.64 22.61 3.12
CA THR A 221 -20.83 21.98 2.55
C THR A 221 -21.71 21.37 3.64
N GLN A 222 -21.12 20.63 4.59
CA GLN A 222 -21.85 20.05 5.71
C GLN A 222 -22.49 21.10 6.61
N LYS A 223 -21.78 22.21 6.90
CA LYS A 223 -22.33 23.32 7.69
C LYS A 223 -23.51 23.99 6.99
N ILE A 224 -23.39 24.27 5.70
CA ILE A 224 -24.49 24.84 4.92
C ILE A 224 -25.68 23.87 4.88
N GLN A 225 -25.44 22.58 4.61
CA GLN A 225 -26.53 21.60 4.58
C GLN A 225 -27.24 21.47 5.94
N SER A 226 -26.52 21.62 7.04
CA SER A 226 -27.07 21.46 8.39
C SER A 226 -27.66 22.75 8.99
N ALA A 227 -27.49 23.89 8.32
CA ALA A 227 -28.00 25.17 8.77
C ALA A 227 -29.52 25.24 8.64
N THR A 228 -30.17 25.95 9.56
CA THR A 228 -31.61 26.25 9.49
C THR A 228 -31.92 27.48 8.67
N GLY A 229 -30.91 28.30 8.35
CA GLY A 229 -31.04 29.47 7.49
C GLY A 229 -29.71 30.19 7.25
N VAL A 230 -29.73 31.21 6.39
CA VAL A 230 -28.58 32.09 6.13
C VAL A 230 -28.81 33.49 6.70
N ASN A 231 -27.85 34.01 7.47
CA ASN A 231 -27.90 35.37 8.02
C ASN A 231 -27.41 36.38 6.98
N ILE A 232 -28.31 36.81 6.09
CA ILE A 232 -27.97 37.67 4.93
C ILE A 232 -27.27 38.96 5.35
N ALA A 233 -27.76 39.64 6.39
CA ALA A 233 -27.20 40.92 6.84
C ALA A 233 -25.81 40.81 7.50
N SER A 234 -25.44 39.61 7.96
CA SER A 234 -24.13 39.33 8.58
C SER A 234 -23.20 38.57 7.63
N SER A 235 -23.60 38.42 6.37
CA SER A 235 -22.81 37.74 5.33
C SER A 235 -22.36 38.75 4.29
N THR A 236 -21.18 38.52 3.71
CA THR A 236 -20.61 39.31 2.62
C THR A 236 -20.56 38.43 1.37
N PHE A 237 -21.47 38.67 0.42
CA PHE A 237 -21.60 37.89 -0.82
C PHE A 237 -20.98 38.63 -2.01
N GLY A 238 -20.49 37.86 -3.01
CA GLY A 238 -19.98 38.40 -4.27
C GLY A 238 -18.66 39.16 -4.16
N SER A 239 -17.99 39.08 -3.01
CA SER A 239 -16.67 39.68 -2.75
C SER A 239 -15.67 38.61 -2.32
N ASP A 240 -14.41 38.99 -2.39
CA ASP A 240 -13.26 38.27 -1.86
C ASP A 240 -12.47 39.23 -0.95
N PRO A 241 -12.24 38.91 0.34
CA PRO A 241 -12.76 37.73 1.03
C PRO A 241 -14.26 37.85 1.34
N GLY A 242 -14.97 36.74 1.15
CA GLY A 242 -16.38 36.59 1.51
C GLY A 242 -16.55 36.12 2.95
N VAL A 243 -17.72 36.40 3.51
CA VAL A 243 -18.12 35.93 4.85
C VAL A 243 -19.48 35.27 4.74
N LEU A 244 -19.62 34.05 5.26
CA LEU A 244 -20.91 33.37 5.32
C LEU A 244 -21.31 33.15 6.78
N SER A 245 -22.42 33.76 7.19
CA SER A 245 -23.01 33.56 8.51
C SER A 245 -24.27 32.70 8.39
N LEU A 246 -24.30 31.58 9.12
CA LEU A 246 -25.35 30.58 9.10
C LEU A 246 -26.11 30.57 10.43
N SER A 247 -27.41 30.36 10.33
CA SER A 247 -28.30 30.15 11.48
C SER A 247 -28.39 28.66 11.83
N PHE A 248 -28.39 28.37 13.13
CA PHE A 248 -28.57 27.01 13.68
C PHE A 248 -29.60 27.02 14.82
N ALA A 249 -30.27 25.88 15.03
CA ALA A 249 -31.23 25.73 16.13
C ALA A 249 -30.55 25.74 17.52
N SER A 250 -29.30 25.28 17.62
CA SER A 250 -28.54 25.30 18.88
C SER A 250 -27.87 26.66 19.09
N SER A 251 -28.07 27.28 20.25
CA SER A 251 -27.41 28.54 20.61
C SER A 251 -25.87 28.42 20.69
N THR A 252 -25.34 27.22 20.91
CA THR A 252 -23.88 26.98 20.93
C THR A 252 -23.26 26.98 19.53
N LEU A 253 -24.08 26.77 18.49
CA LEU A 253 -23.64 26.76 17.09
C LEU A 253 -24.12 28.01 16.35
N ASN A 254 -24.99 28.82 16.96
CA ASN A 254 -25.65 29.94 16.32
C ASN A 254 -25.06 31.28 16.77
N PRO A 255 -24.51 32.11 15.87
CA PRO A 255 -24.29 31.84 14.45
C PRO A 255 -23.07 30.94 14.21
N THR A 256 -23.05 30.22 13.09
CA THR A 256 -21.82 29.61 12.58
C THR A 256 -21.28 30.49 11.46
N ILE A 257 -20.07 31.03 11.61
CA ILE A 257 -19.46 31.97 10.66
C ILE A 257 -18.28 31.29 9.97
N ILE A 258 -18.24 31.39 8.64
CA ILE A 258 -17.15 30.89 7.79
C ILE A 258 -16.51 32.10 7.11
N GLN A 259 -15.21 32.29 7.34
CA GLN A 259 -14.45 33.43 6.84
C GLN A 259 -12.96 33.11 6.79
N LEU A 260 -12.18 33.99 6.17
CA LEU A 260 -10.72 33.96 6.30
C LEU A 260 -10.26 34.72 7.55
N SER A 261 -9.09 34.35 8.06
CA SER A 261 -8.41 35.09 9.14
C SER A 261 -8.03 36.49 8.71
N ASP A 262 -7.52 36.61 7.47
CA ASP A 262 -7.10 37.83 6.77
C ASP A 262 -7.29 37.58 5.26
N ASP A 263 -7.13 38.62 4.44
CA ASP A 263 -7.09 38.46 2.98
C ASP A 263 -5.90 37.58 2.57
N ASP A 264 -6.10 36.66 1.62
CA ASP A 264 -5.17 35.58 1.30
C ASP A 264 -4.77 34.71 2.53
N GLY A 265 -5.65 34.58 3.52
CA GLY A 265 -5.35 33.96 4.81
C GLY A 265 -5.78 32.49 4.97
N ILE A 266 -5.89 32.08 6.23
CA ILE A 266 -6.34 30.75 6.65
C ILE A 266 -7.86 30.75 6.74
N LEU A 267 -8.50 29.69 6.25
CA LEU A 267 -9.95 29.52 6.40
C LEU A 267 -10.30 29.11 7.83
N GLN A 268 -11.28 29.79 8.42
CA GLN A 268 -11.72 29.61 9.80
C GLN A 268 -13.22 29.41 9.91
N ILE A 269 -13.62 28.74 10.99
CA ILE A 269 -15.02 28.61 11.41
C ILE A 269 -15.16 29.06 12.85
N THR A 270 -16.16 29.90 13.11
CA THR A 270 -16.57 30.32 14.45
C THR A 270 -17.96 29.77 14.73
N GLU A 271 -18.17 29.12 15.87
CA GLU A 271 -19.47 28.55 16.25
C GLU A 271 -19.99 29.22 17.52
N GLY A 272 -21.17 29.85 17.42
CA GLY A 272 -21.78 30.57 18.53
C GLY A 272 -20.88 31.70 19.03
N GLY A 273 -20.54 31.65 20.32
CA GLY A 273 -19.64 32.60 20.98
C GLY A 273 -18.22 32.08 21.22
N ALA A 274 -17.83 30.96 20.60
CA ALA A 274 -16.48 30.40 20.74
C ALA A 274 -15.44 31.19 19.92
N ASP A 275 -14.15 30.96 20.18
CA ASP A 275 -13.07 31.51 19.36
C ASP A 275 -13.02 30.83 17.98
N PRO A 276 -12.55 31.54 16.93
CA PRO A 276 -12.39 30.96 15.59
C PRO A 276 -11.44 29.77 15.57
N ILE A 277 -11.80 28.74 14.82
CA ILE A 277 -11.01 27.51 14.62
C ILE A 277 -10.55 27.43 13.17
N ASN A 278 -9.24 27.24 12.96
CA ASN A 278 -8.66 27.03 11.63
C ASN A 278 -9.12 25.69 11.04
N ILE A 279 -9.60 25.71 9.80
CA ILE A 279 -10.00 24.50 9.06
C ILE A 279 -9.04 24.15 7.92
N THR A 280 -8.14 25.06 7.56
CA THR A 280 -6.98 24.79 6.70
C THR A 280 -5.69 24.92 7.48
N SER A 281 -4.64 24.22 7.04
CA SER A 281 -3.30 24.32 7.61
C SER A 281 -2.64 25.66 7.27
N SER A 282 -1.55 26.00 7.97
CA SER A 282 -0.69 27.16 7.64
C SER A 282 0.21 26.92 6.44
N GLU A 283 0.19 25.72 5.85
CA GLU A 283 0.93 25.37 4.64
C GLU A 283 0.17 25.79 3.36
N VAL A 284 -1.08 26.26 3.51
CA VAL A 284 -1.90 26.75 2.40
C VAL A 284 -2.50 28.11 2.73
N GLN A 285 -2.80 28.86 1.70
CA GLN A 285 -3.54 30.12 1.75
C GLN A 285 -4.74 30.06 0.82
N ILE A 286 -5.80 30.80 1.16
CA ILE A 286 -7.00 30.90 0.33
C ILE A 286 -6.96 32.24 -0.41
N THR A 287 -6.60 32.20 -1.69
CA THR A 287 -6.45 33.41 -2.52
C THR A 287 -7.73 33.87 -3.20
N ASN A 288 -8.81 33.11 -3.00
CA ASN A 288 -10.16 33.54 -3.30
C ASN A 288 -11.12 32.75 -2.42
N LEU A 289 -11.99 33.42 -1.69
CA LEU A 289 -13.13 32.86 -0.98
C LEU A 289 -14.35 33.72 -1.26
N GLN A 290 -15.22 33.28 -2.17
CA GLN A 290 -16.44 33.99 -2.50
C GLN A 290 -17.67 33.12 -2.25
N PHE A 291 -18.66 33.72 -1.59
CA PHE A 291 -19.99 33.16 -1.46
C PHE A 291 -20.95 33.93 -2.34
N THR A 292 -21.83 33.22 -3.05
CA THR A 292 -22.92 33.83 -3.82
C THR A 292 -24.25 33.23 -3.38
N ASN A 293 -25.19 34.07 -2.98
CA ASN A 293 -26.54 33.63 -2.69
C ASN A 293 -27.33 33.43 -4.01
N LEU A 294 -27.65 32.18 -4.32
CA LEU A 294 -28.45 31.76 -5.48
C LEU A 294 -29.88 31.37 -5.11
N THR A 295 -30.35 31.82 -3.94
CA THR A 295 -31.72 31.57 -3.50
C THR A 295 -32.70 32.28 -4.44
N GLY A 296 -33.51 31.49 -5.15
CA GLY A 296 -34.59 32.00 -5.99
C GLY A 296 -35.86 32.31 -5.19
N THR A 297 -37.01 32.32 -5.86
CA THR A 297 -38.33 32.55 -5.23
C THR A 297 -38.88 31.34 -4.45
N GLY A 298 -38.13 30.24 -4.39
CA GLY A 298 -38.51 29.05 -3.63
C GLY A 298 -38.05 29.10 -2.17
N ASN A 299 -38.56 28.21 -1.33
CA ASN A 299 -38.23 28.20 0.09
C ASN A 299 -36.79 27.75 0.38
N ARG A 300 -36.13 27.03 -0.54
CA ARG A 300 -34.80 26.45 -0.31
C ARG A 300 -33.71 27.46 -0.60
N GLU A 301 -32.94 27.78 0.42
CA GLU A 301 -31.76 28.62 0.28
C GLU A 301 -30.63 27.84 -0.41
N ASN A 302 -29.98 28.48 -1.39
CA ASN A 302 -28.87 27.91 -2.18
C ASN A 302 -27.66 28.84 -2.12
N ILE A 303 -26.52 28.33 -1.70
CA ILE A 303 -25.27 29.08 -1.64
C ILE A 303 -24.27 28.45 -2.60
N LYS A 304 -23.77 29.26 -3.55
CA LYS A 304 -22.61 28.93 -4.36
C LYS A 304 -21.35 29.35 -3.61
N ILE A 305 -20.34 28.49 -3.67
CA ILE A 305 -19.02 28.71 -3.09
C ILE A 305 -18.03 28.64 -4.24
N ASP A 306 -17.20 29.67 -4.36
CA ASP A 306 -16.06 29.74 -5.25
C ASP A 306 -14.82 29.93 -4.38
N THR A 307 -13.88 28.99 -4.41
CA THR A 307 -12.65 29.07 -3.61
C THR A 307 -11.42 28.70 -4.42
N THR A 308 -10.32 29.42 -4.20
CA THR A 308 -9.00 29.08 -4.73
C THR A 308 -8.04 28.91 -3.56
N ILE A 309 -7.36 27.77 -3.54
CA ILE A 309 -6.39 27.42 -2.50
C ILE A 309 -5.02 27.28 -3.16
N GLU A 310 -4.00 27.85 -2.55
CA GLU A 310 -2.61 27.80 -3.00
C GLU A 310 -1.69 27.35 -1.87
N PHE A 311 -0.58 26.70 -2.22
CA PHE A 311 0.46 26.38 -1.25
C PHE A 311 1.13 27.67 -0.74
N PHE A 312 1.17 27.85 0.58
CA PHE A 312 1.77 29.02 1.22
C PHE A 312 3.28 28.99 0.98
N ASN A 313 3.80 30.04 0.32
CA ASN A 313 5.18 30.17 -0.17
C ASN A 313 5.48 29.52 -1.54
N ALA A 314 4.85 30.08 -2.58
CA ALA A 314 5.01 29.70 -3.98
C ALA A 314 6.21 30.40 -4.69
N GLU A 315 7.15 31.01 -3.96
CA GLU A 315 8.30 31.70 -4.58
C GLU A 315 9.24 30.74 -5.31
N SER A 316 9.32 29.51 -4.83
CA SER A 316 10.01 28.43 -5.52
C SER A 316 9.04 27.76 -6.50
N VAL A 317 9.37 27.78 -7.80
CA VAL A 317 8.57 27.19 -8.90
C VAL A 317 8.17 25.73 -8.62
N GLU A 318 8.97 25.01 -7.82
CA GLU A 318 8.70 23.64 -7.42
C GLU A 318 7.47 23.46 -6.51
N PHE A 319 7.06 24.50 -5.78
CA PHE A 319 5.92 24.50 -4.85
C PHE A 319 4.72 25.27 -5.39
N GLN A 320 4.81 25.82 -6.62
CA GLN A 320 3.69 26.51 -7.26
C GLN A 320 2.60 25.52 -7.64
N HIS A 321 1.58 25.46 -6.78
CA HIS A 321 0.35 24.75 -7.07
C HIS A 321 -0.84 25.46 -6.44
N SER A 322 -1.86 25.69 -7.25
CA SER A 322 -3.14 26.21 -6.82
C SER A 322 -4.27 25.33 -7.38
N GLN A 323 -5.38 25.32 -6.65
CA GLN A 323 -6.59 24.61 -7.03
C GLN A 323 -7.81 25.49 -6.79
N SER A 324 -8.57 25.73 -7.85
CA SER A 324 -9.88 26.38 -7.76
C SER A 324 -11.00 25.34 -7.71
N LEU A 325 -11.96 25.57 -6.83
CA LEU A 325 -13.13 24.74 -6.62
C LEU A 325 -14.38 25.61 -6.65
N GLN A 326 -15.42 25.08 -7.29
CA GLN A 326 -16.73 25.68 -7.31
C GLN A 326 -17.76 24.62 -6.96
N THR A 327 -18.67 24.94 -6.04
CA THR A 327 -19.81 24.09 -5.72
C THR A 327 -21.05 24.93 -5.40
N THR A 328 -22.21 24.29 -5.37
CA THR A 328 -23.46 24.91 -4.94
C THR A 328 -24.15 23.97 -3.97
N VAL A 329 -24.55 24.52 -2.83
CA VAL A 329 -25.10 23.75 -1.72
C VAL A 329 -26.46 24.32 -1.33
N SER A 330 -27.45 23.44 -1.28
CA SER A 330 -28.78 23.76 -0.76
C SER A 330 -28.86 23.45 0.72
N LEU A 331 -29.55 24.28 1.49
CA LEU A 331 -29.88 23.97 2.88
C LEU A 331 -30.85 22.76 2.95
N ARG A 332 -30.69 21.93 3.99
CA ARG A 332 -31.61 20.84 4.32
C ARG A 332 -32.71 21.38 5.24
N GLN A 333 -33.67 22.08 4.65
CA GLN A 333 -34.90 22.46 5.33
C GLN A 333 -35.76 21.25 5.66
#